data_AF-K1LBT8-F1
#
_entry.id   AF-K1LBT8-F1
#
_cell.length_a   1.000
_cell.length_b   1.000
_cell.length_c   1.000
_cell.angle_alpha   90.00
_cell.angle_beta   90.00
_cell.angle_gamma   90.00
#
_symmetry.space_group_name_H-M   'P 1'
#
loop_
_entity.id
_entity.type
_entity.pdbx_description
1 polymer ?
#
loop_
_entity_poly.entity_id
_entity_poly.type
_entity_poly.pdbx_seq_one_letter_code
_entity_poly.pdbx_strand_id
1 'polypeptide(L)'
;MKGEKYSIKKQKVQKVNEPLAMAYDVSQDVELPGFLEQHREELIDLCKKHYVERMFVFGSVLNENFSSESDVDFLIKIKEVPVDVYTDSFFEIYEGLQNILNRKVDLLTEQSISNPYFLEEINRTKTLIYSE
;
A
#
# COMPACT_ATOMS: atom_id res chain seq x y z
N MET A 1 -48.88 19.70 24.64
CA MET A 1 -48.75 18.60 23.65
C MET A 1 -47.30 18.16 23.62
N LYS A 2 -47.08 16.85 23.46
CA LYS A 2 -45.89 16.08 23.84
C LYS A 2 -44.59 16.54 23.17
N GLY A 3 -43.52 16.64 23.97
CA GLY A 3 -42.13 16.52 23.50
C GLY A 3 -41.61 15.15 23.90
N GLU A 4 -41.27 14.31 22.92
CA GLU A 4 -40.66 13.00 23.15
C GLU A 4 -39.14 13.14 23.16
N LYS A 5 -38.56 12.85 24.34
CA LYS A 5 -37.12 12.73 24.58
C LYS A 5 -36.69 11.32 24.16
N TYR A 6 -35.83 11.20 23.18
CA TYR A 6 -35.16 9.94 22.86
C TYR A 6 -33.91 9.79 23.76
N SER A 7 -33.96 8.81 24.66
CA SER A 7 -32.84 8.40 25.50
C SER A 7 -32.06 7.28 24.81
N ILE A 8 -30.78 7.50 24.52
CA ILE A 8 -29.88 6.46 24.00
C ILE A 8 -29.14 5.85 25.19
N LYS A 9 -29.29 4.53 25.37
CA LYS A 9 -28.66 3.74 26.42
C LYS A 9 -27.15 3.61 26.14
N LYS A 10 -26.31 4.00 27.09
CA LYS A 10 -24.86 3.72 27.07
C LYS A 10 -24.63 2.24 27.41
N GLN A 11 -24.11 1.44 26.47
CA GLN A 11 -23.55 0.13 26.76
C GLN A 11 -22.09 0.27 27.21
N LYS A 12 -21.75 -0.37 28.33
CA LYS A 12 -20.39 -0.50 28.86
C LYS A 12 -19.58 -1.42 27.96
N VAL A 13 -18.46 -0.94 27.42
CA VAL A 13 -17.43 -1.80 26.84
C VAL A 13 -16.39 -2.11 27.92
N GLN A 14 -16.08 -3.40 28.01
CA GLN A 14 -15.26 -4.05 29.02
C GLN A 14 -13.77 -3.79 28.74
N LYS A 15 -13.00 -3.43 29.79
CA LYS A 15 -11.54 -3.28 29.72
C LYS A 15 -10.88 -4.65 29.56
N VAL A 16 -10.00 -4.78 28.58
CA VAL A 16 -8.93 -5.80 28.56
C VAL A 16 -7.58 -5.09 28.53
N ASN A 17 -6.73 -5.43 29.50
CA ASN A 17 -5.32 -5.06 29.54
C ASN A 17 -4.55 -6.01 28.63
N GLU A 18 -3.62 -5.51 27.81
CA GLU A 18 -2.24 -6.02 27.75
C GLU A 18 -1.34 -5.13 26.86
N PRO A 19 -0.05 -4.94 27.22
CA PRO A 19 0.84 -3.96 26.59
C PRO A 19 1.70 -4.59 25.49
N LEU A 20 1.40 -4.28 24.23
CA LEU A 20 2.34 -4.45 23.10
C LEU A 20 2.30 -3.27 22.11
N ALA A 21 1.69 -2.15 22.51
CA ALA A 21 1.41 -0.99 21.67
C ALA A 21 2.62 -0.06 21.45
N MET A 22 3.87 -0.55 21.49
CA MET A 22 5.08 0.30 21.47
C MET A 22 6.15 -0.10 20.43
N ALA A 23 5.82 -0.88 19.40
CA ALA A 23 6.81 -1.22 18.35
C ALA A 23 6.41 -0.83 16.92
N TYR A 24 5.16 -0.46 16.66
CA TYR A 24 4.74 0.05 15.35
C TYR A 24 3.69 1.13 15.59
N ASP A 25 4.04 2.37 15.27
CA ASP A 25 3.11 3.49 15.23
C ASP A 25 2.10 3.23 14.10
N VAL A 26 1.02 2.51 14.44
CA VAL A 26 -0.14 2.34 13.57
C VAL A 26 -1.02 3.57 13.75
N SER A 27 -0.65 4.65 13.07
CA SER A 27 -1.50 5.83 12.95
C SER A 27 -1.47 6.34 11.50
N GLN A 28 -2.24 5.66 10.64
CA GLN A 28 -3.14 6.25 9.65
C GLN A 28 -3.68 5.14 8.74
N ASP A 29 -5.00 4.94 8.78
CA ASP A 29 -5.73 4.34 7.66
C ASP A 29 -5.64 5.34 6.49
N VAL A 30 -4.50 5.37 5.79
CA VAL A 30 -4.37 6.12 4.54
C VAL A 30 -5.20 5.38 3.52
N GLU A 31 -6.39 5.91 3.26
CA GLU A 31 -7.26 5.43 2.19
C GLU A 31 -6.50 5.53 0.87
N LEU A 32 -6.46 4.43 0.10
CA LEU A 32 -5.75 4.39 -1.16
C LEU A 32 -6.37 5.45 -2.11
N PRO A 33 -5.55 6.23 -2.84
CA PRO A 33 -6.07 7.20 -3.80
C PRO A 33 -7.11 6.55 -4.72
N GLY A 34 -8.25 7.21 -4.95
CA GLY A 34 -9.35 6.63 -5.73
C GLY A 34 -8.94 6.14 -7.13
N PHE A 35 -7.91 6.75 -7.72
CA PHE A 35 -7.28 6.30 -8.96
C PHE A 35 -6.71 4.87 -8.88
N LEU A 36 -6.12 4.49 -7.75
CA LEU A 36 -5.59 3.14 -7.52
C LEU A 36 -6.66 2.19 -6.99
N GLU A 37 -7.62 2.71 -6.21
CA GLU A 37 -8.71 1.92 -5.64
C GLU A 37 -9.52 1.18 -6.71
N GLN A 38 -9.80 1.84 -7.84
CA GLN A 38 -10.54 1.23 -8.96
C GLN A 38 -9.81 0.03 -9.60
N HIS A 39 -8.50 -0.13 -9.39
CA HIS A 39 -7.67 -1.22 -9.91
C HIS A 39 -7.22 -2.19 -8.82
N ARG A 40 -7.72 -2.05 -7.57
CA ARG A 40 -7.22 -2.82 -6.42
C ARG A 40 -7.22 -4.32 -6.66
N GLU A 41 -8.29 -4.87 -7.23
CA GLU A 41 -8.39 -6.32 -7.47
C GLU A 41 -7.35 -6.79 -8.50
N GLU A 42 -7.16 -6.06 -9.59
CA GLU A 42 -6.18 -6.36 -10.63
C GLU A 42 -4.74 -6.31 -10.08
N LEU A 43 -4.44 -5.32 -9.24
CA LEU A 43 -3.14 -5.19 -8.57
C LEU A 43 -2.88 -6.35 -7.60
N ILE A 44 -3.88 -6.77 -6.84
CA ILE A 44 -3.78 -7.91 -5.92
C ILE A 44 -3.54 -9.20 -6.69
N ASP A 45 -4.24 -9.42 -7.80
CA ASP A 45 -4.08 -10.62 -8.61
C ASP A 45 -2.72 -10.67 -9.31
N LEU A 46 -2.22 -9.52 -9.77
CA LEU A 46 -0.84 -9.39 -10.26
C LEU A 46 0.17 -9.78 -9.17
N CYS A 47 0.00 -9.28 -7.94
CA CYS A 47 0.88 -9.61 -6.82
C CYS A 47 0.94 -11.12 -6.53
N LYS A 48 -0.23 -11.77 -6.45
CA LYS A 48 -0.32 -13.22 -6.19
C LYS A 48 0.33 -14.05 -7.29
N LYS A 49 0.14 -13.64 -8.56
CA LYS A 49 0.67 -14.37 -9.71
C LYS A 49 2.20 -14.36 -9.76
N HIS A 50 2.83 -13.28 -9.29
CA HIS A 50 4.27 -13.05 -9.43
C HIS A 50 5.02 -13.04 -8.08
N TYR A 51 4.54 -13.83 -7.11
CA TYR A 51 5.22 -14.10 -5.83
C TYR A 51 5.57 -12.85 -5.00
N VAL A 52 4.78 -11.78 -5.13
CA VAL A 52 4.96 -10.57 -4.33
C VAL A 52 4.60 -10.89 -2.88
N GLU A 53 5.51 -10.62 -1.95
CA GLU A 53 5.24 -10.66 -0.50
C GLU A 53 4.54 -9.38 -0.06
N ARG A 54 5.02 -8.22 -0.54
CA ARG A 54 4.47 -6.89 -0.19
C ARG A 54 4.54 -5.94 -1.37
N MET A 55 3.48 -5.16 -1.57
CA MET A 55 3.44 -4.04 -2.51
C MET A 55 2.99 -2.78 -1.78
N PHE A 56 3.75 -1.72 -1.96
CA PHE A 56 3.43 -0.38 -1.50
C PHE A 56 3.45 0.59 -2.67
N VAL A 57 2.73 1.69 -2.49
CA VAL A 57 2.85 2.88 -3.32
C VAL A 57 3.47 4.01 -2.50
N PHE A 58 4.25 4.88 -3.15
CA PHE A 58 4.82 6.07 -2.53
C PHE A 58 4.85 7.23 -3.52
N GLY A 59 5.45 8.36 -3.15
CA GLY A 59 5.70 9.45 -4.09
C GLY A 59 4.45 10.28 -4.43
N SER A 60 4.40 10.76 -5.67
CA SER A 60 3.46 11.83 -6.07
C SER A 60 2.00 11.44 -5.94
N VAL A 61 1.66 10.18 -6.20
CA VAL A 61 0.29 9.64 -6.16
C VAL A 61 -0.38 9.70 -4.78
N LEU A 62 0.39 9.88 -3.70
CA LEU A 62 -0.12 10.04 -2.34
C LEU A 62 -0.31 11.52 -1.92
N ASN A 63 -0.06 12.48 -2.81
CA ASN A 63 -0.16 13.89 -2.48
C ASN A 63 -0.91 14.71 -3.55
N GLU A 64 -1.16 15.97 -3.23
CA GLU A 64 -1.97 16.89 -4.04
C GLU A 64 -1.37 17.22 -5.42
N ASN A 65 -0.08 16.92 -5.65
CA ASN A 65 0.57 17.16 -6.94
C ASN A 65 0.36 16.03 -7.95
N PHE A 66 -0.36 14.96 -7.59
CA PHE A 66 -0.71 13.90 -8.53
C PHE A 66 -1.60 14.43 -9.66
N SER A 67 -1.19 14.20 -10.90
CA SER A 67 -1.87 14.70 -12.10
C SER A 67 -2.05 13.60 -13.15
N SER A 68 -2.65 13.91 -14.30
CA SER A 68 -2.77 12.96 -15.43
C SER A 68 -1.42 12.53 -16.02
N GLU A 69 -0.39 13.37 -15.88
CA GLU A 69 0.94 13.16 -16.46
C GLU A 69 1.92 12.50 -15.48
N SER A 70 1.53 12.36 -14.21
CA SER A 70 2.35 11.75 -13.18
C SER A 70 2.51 10.25 -13.43
N ASP A 71 3.73 9.75 -13.24
CA ASP A 71 4.00 8.33 -13.02
C ASP A 71 3.52 7.87 -11.65
N VAL A 72 3.51 6.55 -11.46
CA VAL A 72 3.12 5.91 -10.21
C VAL A 72 4.31 5.12 -9.67
N ASP A 73 4.77 5.50 -8.49
CA ASP A 73 5.92 4.90 -7.83
C ASP A 73 5.51 3.71 -6.94
N PHE A 74 6.07 2.54 -7.22
CA PHE A 74 5.82 1.32 -6.45
C PHE A 74 7.09 0.81 -5.78
N LEU A 75 6.93 0.33 -4.55
CA LEU A 75 7.94 -0.43 -3.82
C LEU A 75 7.42 -1.84 -3.59
N ILE A 76 8.14 -2.84 -4.10
CA ILE A 76 7.77 -4.24 -3.89
C ILE A 76 8.83 -5.02 -3.11
N LYS A 77 8.38 -6.09 -2.48
CA LYS A 77 9.22 -7.19 -2.02
C LYS A 77 8.68 -8.47 -2.63
N ILE A 78 9.50 -9.14 -3.44
CA ILE A 78 9.22 -10.48 -3.96
C ILE A 78 9.72 -11.49 -2.94
N LYS A 79 8.99 -12.60 -2.77
CA LYS A 79 9.41 -13.74 -1.94
C LYS A 79 10.78 -14.28 -2.39
N GLU A 80 11.42 -15.03 -1.50
CA GLU A 80 12.66 -15.73 -1.85
C GLU A 80 12.36 -16.85 -2.86
N VAL A 81 12.79 -16.63 -4.10
CA VAL A 81 12.61 -17.52 -5.26
C VAL A 81 13.93 -17.64 -6.05
N PRO A 82 14.08 -18.63 -6.94
CA PRO A 82 15.23 -18.70 -7.84
C PRO A 82 15.43 -17.40 -8.64
N VAL A 83 16.68 -17.10 -8.99
CA VAL A 83 17.06 -15.81 -9.60
C VAL A 83 16.36 -15.56 -10.94
N ASP A 84 16.23 -16.60 -11.77
CA ASP A 84 15.50 -16.57 -13.03
C ASP A 84 14.01 -16.23 -12.83
N VAL A 85 13.37 -16.89 -11.86
CA VAL A 85 11.98 -16.61 -11.49
C VAL A 85 11.81 -15.19 -10.94
N TYR A 86 12.78 -14.73 -10.14
CA TYR A 86 12.78 -13.37 -9.60
C TYR A 86 12.84 -12.33 -10.72
N THR A 87 13.76 -12.50 -11.68
CA THR A 87 13.92 -11.57 -12.79
C THR A 87 12.68 -11.52 -13.67
N ASP A 88 12.13 -12.69 -14.02
CA ASP A 88 10.91 -12.78 -14.84
C ASP A 88 9.73 -12.12 -14.11
N SER A 89 9.54 -12.43 -12.82
CA SER A 89 8.48 -11.83 -12.01
C SER A 89 8.60 -10.31 -11.94
N PHE A 90 9.82 -9.77 -11.76
CA PHE A 90 10.03 -8.33 -11.72
C PHE A 90 9.61 -7.64 -13.03
N PHE A 91 9.99 -8.20 -14.18
CA PHE A 91 9.59 -7.65 -15.49
C PHE A 91 8.10 -7.79 -15.75
N GLU A 92 7.50 -8.93 -15.43
CA GLU A 92 6.05 -9.16 -15.60
C GLU A 92 5.22 -8.24 -14.70
N ILE A 93 5.67 -7.96 -13.48
CA ILE A 93 5.03 -6.98 -12.59
C ILE A 93 5.15 -5.57 -13.19
N TYR A 94 6.35 -5.17 -13.64
CA TYR A 94 6.56 -3.85 -14.24
C TYR A 94 5.64 -3.60 -15.44
N GLU A 95 5.59 -4.55 -16.38
CA GLU A 95 4.70 -4.45 -17.54
C GLU A 95 3.23 -4.53 -17.14
N GLY A 96 2.88 -5.44 -16.21
CA GLY A 96 1.53 -5.60 -15.70
C GLY A 96 0.98 -4.33 -15.07
N LEU A 97 1.76 -3.64 -14.24
CA LEU A 97 1.39 -2.37 -13.62
C LEU A 97 1.13 -1.28 -14.66
N GLN A 98 2.00 -1.15 -15.67
CA GLN A 98 1.81 -0.17 -16.74
C GLN A 98 0.54 -0.45 -17.55
N ASN A 99 0.25 -1.73 -17.81
CA ASN A 99 -0.94 -2.13 -18.55
C ASN A 99 -2.23 -1.88 -17.76
N ILE A 100 -2.27 -2.23 -16.48
CA ILE A 100 -3.44 -2.01 -15.61
C ILE A 100 -3.74 -0.52 -15.47
N LEU A 101 -2.71 0.29 -15.21
CA LEU A 101 -2.87 1.72 -14.93
C LEU A 101 -2.92 2.60 -16.18
N ASN A 102 -2.55 2.04 -17.34
CA ASN A 102 -2.35 2.77 -18.60
C ASN A 102 -1.49 4.02 -18.42
N ARG A 103 -0.40 3.89 -17.66
CA ARG A 103 0.52 4.97 -17.27
C ARG A 103 1.94 4.46 -17.09
N LYS A 104 2.90 5.40 -17.13
CA LYS A 104 4.27 5.13 -16.71
C LYS A 104 4.29 4.75 -15.23
N VAL A 105 5.09 3.75 -14.92
CA VAL A 105 5.32 3.24 -13.58
C VAL A 105 6.82 3.28 -13.31
N ASP A 106 7.18 3.68 -12.09
CA ASP A 106 8.53 3.52 -11.56
C ASP A 106 8.47 2.43 -10.48
N LEU A 107 9.20 1.32 -10.69
CA LEU A 107 9.17 0.14 -9.83
C LEU A 107 10.51 -0.08 -9.15
N LEU A 108 10.52 -0.07 -7.82
CA LEU A 108 11.69 -0.35 -7.00
C LEU A 108 11.48 -1.61 -6.15
N THR A 109 12.58 -2.25 -5.76
CA THR A 109 12.56 -3.27 -4.72
C THR A 109 13.25 -2.76 -3.46
N GLU A 110 12.89 -3.30 -2.29
CA GLU A 110 13.53 -2.90 -1.03
C GLU A 110 15.07 -3.06 -1.10
N GLN A 111 15.58 -4.06 -1.82
CA GLN A 111 17.02 -4.28 -2.00
C GLN A 111 17.68 -3.33 -3.00
N SER A 112 16.94 -2.69 -3.90
CA SER A 112 17.51 -1.80 -4.93
C SER A 112 17.82 -0.39 -4.41
N ILE A 113 17.33 -0.03 -3.22
CA ILE A 113 17.50 1.31 -2.65
C ILE A 113 18.78 1.38 -1.80
N SER A 114 19.79 2.10 -2.29
CA SER A 114 21.09 2.26 -1.62
C SER A 114 21.16 3.48 -0.70
N ASN A 115 20.35 4.51 -0.94
CA ASN A 115 20.34 5.73 -0.13
C ASN A 115 19.44 5.55 1.11
N PRO A 116 20.01 5.50 2.34
CA PRO A 116 19.24 5.26 3.55
C PRO A 116 18.24 6.37 3.87
N TYR A 117 18.53 7.64 3.53
CA TYR A 117 17.60 8.75 3.76
C TYR A 117 16.39 8.65 2.85
N PHE A 118 16.58 8.24 1.60
CA PHE A 118 15.48 8.01 0.66
C PHE A 118 14.62 6.82 1.09
N LEU A 119 15.25 5.72 1.54
CA LEU A 119 14.53 4.58 2.08
C LEU A 119 13.70 4.95 3.33
N GLU A 120 14.26 5.78 4.22
CA GLU A 120 13.55 6.29 5.40
C GLU A 120 12.34 7.14 5.01
N GLU A 121 12.49 8.03 4.02
CA GLU A 121 11.39 8.84 3.49
C GLU A 121 10.28 7.97 2.91
N ILE A 122 10.62 6.99 2.07
CA ILE A 122 9.66 6.04 1.51
C ILE A 122 8.96 5.29 2.66
N ASN A 123 9.71 4.76 3.62
CA ASN A 123 9.12 4.00 4.72
C ASN A 123 8.17 4.83 5.60
N ARG A 124 8.40 6.15 5.71
CA ARG A 124 7.51 7.06 6.44
C ARG A 124 6.23 7.42 5.69
N THR A 125 6.24 7.36 4.35
CA THR A 125 5.18 7.92 3.52
C THR A 125 4.43 6.89 2.68
N LYS A 126 4.99 5.69 2.49
CA LYS A 126 4.41 4.64 1.67
C LYS A 126 3.08 4.15 2.22
N THR A 127 2.17 3.79 1.32
CA THR A 127 0.88 3.18 1.64
C THR A 127 0.84 1.75 1.14
N LEU A 128 0.36 0.82 1.98
CA LEU A 128 0.27 -0.60 1.65
C LEU A 128 -0.87 -0.86 0.66
N ILE A 129 -0.58 -1.61 -0.41
CA ILE A 129 -1.57 -2.10 -1.38
C ILE A 129 -1.88 -3.58 -1.11
N TYR A 130 -0.83 -4.38 -0.94
CA TYR A 130 -0.93 -5.83 -0.80
C TYR A 130 0.13 -6.36 0.17
N SER A 131 -0.25 -7.37 0.96
CA SER A 131 0.63 -8.19 1.78
C SER A 131 0.10 -9.61 1.81
N GLU A 132 1.01 -10.60 1.76
CA GLU A 132 0.71 -12.02 1.99
C GLU A 132 1.29 -12.53 3.31
#